data_AF-A0A7W1V6M2-F1
#
_entry.id   AF-A0A7W1V6M2-F1
#
_cell.length_a   1.000
_cell.length_b   1.000
_cell.length_c   1.000
_cell.angle_alpha   90.00
_cell.angle_beta   90.00
_cell.angle_gamma   90.00
#
_symmetry.space_group_name_H-M   'P 1'
#
loop_
_entity.id
_entity.type
_entity.pdbx_description
1 polymer ?
#
loop_
_entity_poly.entity_id
_entity_poly.type
_entity_poly.pdbx_seq_one_letter_code
_entity_poly.pdbx_strand_id
1 'polypeptide(L)'
;MYQNFPTATLKDLRFKEIHLIVLNFFDNRLYSIGVVYDDNIRWQNIDEFASQVEKSLNLPAMKRGGYKFDGKYLYCGNYQIKVMLANHKIPAIHLFDVTVFDKIIQRRQEEKNKILKQKIEEEKRKKQIEEEKKRVFKP
;
A
#
# COMPACT_ATOMS: atom_id res chain seq x y z
N MET A 1 -9.33 8.35 8.92
CA MET A 1 -9.89 7.03 8.58
C MET A 1 -9.32 6.61 7.25
N TYR A 2 -8.67 5.46 7.20
CA TYR A 2 -8.12 4.89 5.98
C TYR A 2 -9.28 4.43 5.11
N GLN A 3 -9.37 4.90 3.86
CA GLN A 3 -10.20 4.19 2.90
C GLN A 3 -9.57 2.81 2.70
N ASN A 4 -10.29 1.79 3.13
CA ASN A 4 -9.96 0.40 2.88
C ASN A 4 -10.24 0.17 1.39
N PHE A 5 -9.20 0.25 0.55
CA PHE A 5 -9.30 -0.33 -0.77
C PHE A 5 -9.68 -1.80 -0.62
N PRO A 6 -10.51 -2.37 -1.52
CA PRO A 6 -10.85 -3.77 -1.44
C PRO A 6 -9.57 -4.60 -1.44
N THR A 7 -9.30 -5.26 -0.32
CA THR A 7 -8.21 -6.21 -0.15
C THR A 7 -8.85 -7.59 0.02
N ALA A 8 -8.57 -8.49 -0.91
CA ALA A 8 -8.90 -9.89 -0.75
C ALA A 8 -7.69 -10.63 -0.19
N THR A 9 -7.90 -11.35 0.90
CA THR A 9 -6.86 -12.12 1.59
C THR A 9 -7.24 -13.59 1.48
N LEU A 10 -6.40 -14.37 0.83
CA LEU A 10 -6.60 -15.79 0.64
C LEU A 10 -5.63 -16.55 1.55
N LYS A 11 -6.15 -17.18 2.60
CA LYS A 11 -5.41 -17.98 3.58
C LYS A 11 -5.71 -19.46 3.40
N ASP A 12 -4.83 -20.31 3.92
CA ASP A 12 -4.98 -21.77 3.94
C ASP A 12 -5.29 -22.34 2.55
N LEU A 13 -4.65 -21.75 1.54
CA LEU A 13 -4.80 -22.18 0.17
C LEU A 13 -4.15 -23.54 0.01
N ARG A 14 -4.73 -24.39 -0.85
CA ARG A 14 -4.13 -25.67 -1.26
C ARG A 14 -2.90 -25.50 -2.16
N PHE A 15 -2.31 -24.30 -2.20
CA PHE A 15 -1.06 -24.05 -2.89
C PHE A 15 0.05 -24.46 -1.94
N LYS A 16 0.76 -25.52 -2.32
CA LYS A 16 1.94 -25.98 -1.61
C LYS A 16 2.90 -24.79 -1.41
N GLU A 17 3.43 -24.64 -0.20
CA GLU A 17 4.48 -23.67 0.15
C GLU A 17 4.04 -22.19 0.22
N ILE A 18 2.74 -21.89 0.08
CA ILE A 18 2.19 -20.53 0.15
C ILE A 18 1.27 -20.39 1.36
N HIS A 19 1.67 -19.52 2.29
CA HIS A 19 0.88 -19.22 3.49
C HIS A 19 -0.28 -18.28 3.16
N LEU A 20 -0.02 -17.25 2.35
CA LEU A 20 -0.95 -16.16 2.13
C LEU A 20 -0.79 -15.52 0.76
N ILE A 21 -1.93 -15.27 0.10
CA ILE A 21 -2.00 -14.38 -1.06
C ILE A 21 -2.85 -13.16 -0.71
N VAL A 22 -2.31 -11.96 -0.97
CA VAL A 22 -2.98 -10.67 -0.77
C VAL A 22 -3.24 -10.03 -2.13
N LEU A 23 -4.49 -9.69 -2.43
CA LEU A 23 -4.88 -9.03 -3.66
C LEU A 23 -5.47 -7.68 -3.33
N ASN A 24 -4.94 -6.60 -3.91
CA ASN A 24 -5.46 -5.25 -3.69
C ASN A 24 -6.03 -4.68 -4.99
N PHE A 25 -7.23 -4.12 -4.89
CA PHE A 25 -7.97 -3.57 -6.02
C PHE A 25 -8.17 -2.06 -5.88
N PHE A 26 -8.15 -1.36 -7.01
CA PHE A 26 -8.45 0.05 -7.12
C PHE A 26 -9.32 0.26 -8.35
N ASP A 27 -10.50 0.88 -8.18
CA ASP A 27 -11.50 1.06 -9.23
C ASP A 27 -11.76 -0.24 -10.04
N ASN A 28 -12.01 -1.33 -9.33
CA ASN A 28 -12.24 -2.69 -9.88
C ASN A 28 -11.07 -3.29 -10.69
N ARG A 29 -9.88 -2.69 -10.64
CA ARG A 29 -8.65 -3.22 -11.24
C ARG A 29 -7.70 -3.74 -10.16
N LEU A 30 -7.21 -4.96 -10.33
CA LEU A 30 -6.13 -5.50 -9.51
C LEU A 30 -4.86 -4.68 -9.75
N TYR A 31 -4.31 -4.08 -8.70
CA TYR A 31 -3.10 -3.26 -8.80
C TYR A 31 -1.94 -3.79 -7.98
N SER A 32 -2.19 -4.73 -7.06
CA SER A 32 -1.13 -5.36 -6.29
C SER A 32 -1.47 -6.81 -5.94
N ILE A 33 -0.44 -7.65 -6.02
CA ILE A 33 -0.46 -9.05 -5.61
C ILE A 33 0.70 -9.25 -4.64
N GLY A 34 0.41 -9.69 -3.42
CA GLY A 34 1.38 -10.12 -2.42
C GLY A 34 1.31 -11.63 -2.24
N VAL A 35 2.47 -12.27 -2.13
CA VAL A 35 2.61 -13.68 -1.78
C VAL A 35 3.54 -13.78 -0.58
N VAL A 36 3.06 -14.41 0.48
CA VAL A 36 3.87 -14.78 1.65
C VAL A 36 3.99 -16.29 1.65
N TYR A 37 5.22 -16.79 1.71
CA TYR A 37 5.48 -18.21 1.73
C TYR A 37 5.28 -18.80 3.13
N ASP A 38 5.20 -20.12 3.20
CA ASP A 38 5.15 -20.85 4.47
C ASP A 38 6.41 -20.63 5.31
N ASP A 39 6.28 -20.79 6.62
CA ASP A 39 7.37 -20.65 7.61
C ASP A 39 8.47 -21.73 7.50
N ASN A 40 8.18 -22.80 6.77
CA ASN A 40 9.12 -23.83 6.35
C ASN A 40 10.10 -23.35 5.28
N ILE A 41 9.76 -22.28 4.56
CA ILE A 41 10.66 -21.63 3.60
C ILE A 41 11.32 -20.44 4.29
N ARG A 42 12.65 -20.46 4.32
CA ARG A 42 13.43 -19.40 4.98
C ARG A 42 14.60 -18.97 4.10
N TRP A 43 14.85 -17.68 4.09
CA TRP A 43 15.97 -17.08 3.38
C TRP A 43 16.84 -16.27 4.32
N GLN A 44 18.12 -16.59 4.38
CA GLN A 44 19.04 -15.91 5.31
C GLN A 44 19.34 -14.47 4.89
N ASN A 45 19.37 -14.24 3.58
CA ASN A 45 19.79 -12.98 2.98
C ASN A 45 18.78 -12.51 1.93
N ILE A 46 18.31 -11.28 2.08
CA ILE A 46 17.39 -10.63 1.15
C ILE A 46 18.01 -10.44 -0.24
N ASP A 47 19.32 -10.29 -0.34
CA ASP A 47 20.05 -10.12 -1.59
C ASP A 47 20.04 -11.39 -2.43
N GLU A 48 20.21 -12.53 -1.76
CA GLU A 48 20.16 -13.85 -2.38
C GLU A 48 18.74 -14.15 -2.85
N PHE A 49 17.75 -13.87 -1.99
CA PHE A 49 16.35 -14.04 -2.33
C PHE A 49 15.94 -13.16 -3.51
N ALA A 50 16.28 -11.86 -3.48
CA ALA A 50 15.99 -10.95 -4.58
C ALA A 50 16.66 -11.38 -5.89
N SER A 51 17.89 -11.90 -5.82
CA SER A 51 18.60 -12.43 -7.00
C SER A 51 17.93 -13.69 -7.55
N GLN A 52 17.41 -14.56 -6.68
CA GLN A 52 16.65 -15.74 -7.10
C GLN A 52 15.31 -15.36 -7.74
N VAL A 53 14.61 -14.35 -7.20
CA VAL A 53 13.38 -13.81 -7.79
C VAL A 53 13.65 -13.20 -9.17
N GLU A 54 14.71 -12.40 -9.29
CA GLU A 54 15.16 -11.79 -10.55
C GLU A 54 15.38 -12.86 -11.64
N LYS A 55 16.10 -13.94 -11.28
CA LYS A 55 16.34 -15.08 -12.18
C LYS A 55 15.05 -15.84 -12.52
N SER A 56 14.23 -16.15 -11.51
CA SER A 56 13.04 -17.00 -11.68
C SER A 56 11.96 -16.33 -12.54
N LEU A 57 11.87 -15.01 -12.46
CA LEU A 57 10.93 -14.22 -13.25
C LEU A 57 11.54 -13.72 -14.57
N ASN A 58 12.77 -14.15 -14.89
CA ASN A 58 13.52 -13.75 -16.08
C ASN A 58 13.50 -12.23 -16.32
N LEU A 59 13.76 -11.48 -15.26
CA LEU A 59 13.64 -10.04 -15.27
C LEU A 59 14.85 -9.42 -15.98
N PRO A 60 14.66 -8.45 -16.89
CA PRO A 60 15.78 -7.78 -17.56
C PRO A 60 16.64 -7.09 -16.52
N ALA A 61 17.98 -7.14 -16.67
CA ALA A 61 18.96 -6.60 -15.72
C ALA A 61 18.44 -5.35 -14.99
N MET A 62 17.92 -5.57 -13.77
CA MET A 62 16.98 -4.61 -13.19
C MET A 62 17.73 -3.47 -12.53
N LYS A 63 17.16 -2.26 -12.65
CA LYS A 63 17.54 -1.17 -11.74
C LYS A 63 17.10 -1.56 -10.33
N ARG A 64 18.04 -1.97 -9.50
CA ARG A 64 17.78 -2.20 -8.07
C ARG A 64 17.52 -0.85 -7.43
N GLY A 65 16.28 -0.63 -6.97
CA GLY A 65 15.94 0.56 -6.19
C GLY A 65 16.51 0.47 -4.78
N GLY A 66 16.90 1.62 -4.21
CA GLY A 66 17.50 1.69 -2.88
C GLY A 66 16.64 1.06 -1.77
N TYR A 67 17.31 0.68 -0.68
CA TYR A 67 16.70 0.17 0.54
C TYR A 67 15.74 1.22 1.15
N LYS A 68 14.43 0.97 1.10
CA LYS A 68 13.47 1.68 1.96
C LYS A 68 12.85 0.70 2.94
N PHE A 69 13.35 0.80 4.18
CA PHE A 69 12.91 0.26 5.48
C PHE A 69 12.43 -1.19 5.63
N ASP A 70 12.14 -1.95 4.58
CA ASP A 70 11.61 -3.31 4.78
C ASP A 70 11.63 -4.19 3.52
N GLY A 71 12.60 -4.00 2.61
CA GLY A 71 12.69 -4.79 1.39
C GLY A 71 13.64 -4.27 0.31
N LYS A 72 13.79 -5.07 -0.75
CA LYS A 72 14.45 -4.73 -2.01
C LYS A 72 13.43 -4.52 -3.11
N TYR A 73 13.71 -3.57 -4.01
CA TYR A 73 12.82 -3.24 -5.10
C TYR A 73 13.44 -3.59 -6.46
N LEU A 74 12.64 -4.30 -7.24
CA LEU A 74 12.89 -4.80 -8.58
C LEU A 74 11.89 -4.09 -9.53
N TYR A 75 12.31 -3.64 -10.71
CA TYR A 75 11.48 -2.81 -11.61
C TYR A 75 11.42 -3.38 -13.02
N CYS A 76 10.22 -3.52 -13.56
CA CYS A 76 9.95 -4.00 -14.92
C CYS A 76 8.88 -3.13 -15.57
N GLY A 77 9.30 -2.14 -16.36
CA GLY A 77 8.40 -1.16 -16.96
C GLY A 77 7.59 -0.41 -15.89
N ASN A 78 6.27 -0.51 -15.98
CA ASN A 78 5.33 0.12 -15.04
C ASN A 78 5.06 -0.71 -13.78
N TYR A 79 5.77 -1.83 -13.61
CA TYR A 79 5.61 -2.71 -12.47
C TYR A 79 6.81 -2.62 -11.53
N GLN A 80 6.51 -2.70 -10.24
CA GLN A 80 7.49 -2.79 -9.17
C GLN A 80 7.25 -4.07 -8.39
N ILE A 81 8.32 -4.80 -8.11
CA ILE A 81 8.32 -5.98 -7.25
C ILE A 81 9.11 -5.62 -5.99
N LYS A 82 8.43 -5.61 -4.84
CA LYS A 82 9.06 -5.56 -3.52
C LYS A 82 9.32 -6.97 -3.05
N VAL A 83 10.58 -7.28 -2.83
CA VAL A 83 11.06 -8.50 -2.18
C VAL A 83 11.31 -8.16 -0.72
N MET A 84 10.80 -8.96 0.20
CA MET A 84 10.99 -8.73 1.63
C MET A 84 11.15 -10.03 2.39
N LEU A 85 11.82 -9.95 3.54
CA LEU A 85 11.86 -11.02 4.52
C LEU A 85 11.07 -10.54 5.73
N ALA A 86 9.89 -11.12 5.94
CA ALA A 86 9.07 -10.86 7.12
C ALA A 86 9.70 -11.52 8.37
N ASN A 87 9.05 -11.33 9.53
CA ASN A 87 9.48 -11.88 10.82
C ASN A 87 10.03 -13.31 10.67
N HIS A 88 11.20 -13.56 11.28
CA HIS A 88 11.90 -14.84 11.24
C HIS A 88 12.34 -15.33 9.84
N LYS A 89 12.64 -14.41 8.91
CA LYS A 89 13.24 -14.70 7.60
C LYS A 89 12.31 -15.41 6.62
N ILE A 90 11.00 -15.22 6.80
CA ILE A 90 9.97 -15.75 5.90
C ILE A 90 9.93 -14.86 4.67
N PRO A 91 10.15 -15.41 3.46
CA PRO A 91 10.13 -14.59 2.25
C PRO A 91 8.71 -14.13 1.92
N ALA A 92 8.62 -12.93 1.37
CA ALA A 92 7.42 -12.43 0.73
C ALA A 92 7.78 -11.60 -0.50
N ILE A 93 6.90 -11.64 -1.50
CA ILE A 93 7.02 -10.90 -2.75
C ILE A 93 5.74 -10.12 -2.95
N HIS A 94 5.85 -8.83 -3.25
CA HIS A 94 4.72 -8.00 -3.59
C HIS A 94 4.95 -7.35 -4.96
N LEU A 95 4.09 -7.65 -5.92
CA LEU A 95 4.00 -6.99 -7.21
C LEU A 95 3.03 -5.80 -7.09
N PHE A 96 3.39 -4.68 -7.72
CA PHE A 96 2.61 -3.46 -7.79
C PHE A 96 2.59 -2.91 -9.22
N ASP A 97 1.43 -2.44 -9.66
CA ASP A 97 1.30 -1.54 -10.80
C ASP A 97 1.51 -0.10 -10.31
N VAL A 98 2.64 0.49 -10.67
CA VAL A 98 3.05 1.83 -10.21
C VAL A 98 2.13 2.91 -10.77
N THR A 99 1.55 2.71 -11.96
CA THR A 99 0.65 3.70 -12.58
C THR A 99 -0.66 3.89 -11.81
N VAL A 100 -1.08 2.85 -11.08
CA VAL A 100 -2.26 2.91 -10.22
C VAL A 100 -1.91 3.54 -8.87
N PHE A 101 -0.68 3.35 -8.40
CA PHE A 101 -0.22 3.90 -7.12
C PHE A 101 -0.26 5.43 -7.10
N ASP A 102 0.14 6.09 -8.20
CA ASP A 102 0.07 7.55 -8.32
C ASP A 102 -1.37 8.06 -8.24
N LYS A 103 -2.31 7.38 -8.90
CA LYS A 103 -3.75 7.71 -8.84
C LYS A 103 -4.31 7.53 -7.42
N ILE A 104 -3.88 6.47 -6.73
CA ILE A 104 -4.23 6.24 -5.32
C ILE A 104 -3.73 7.39 -4.44
N ILE A 105 -2.48 7.81 -4.61
CA ILE A 105 -1.91 8.93 -3.84
C ILE A 105 -2.69 10.22 -4.10
N GLN A 106 -2.96 10.52 -5.37
CA GLN A 106 -3.72 11.70 -5.76
C GLN A 106 -5.11 11.72 -5.12
N ARG A 107 -5.88 10.64 -5.25
CA ARG A 107 -7.23 10.54 -4.67
C ARG A 107 -7.22 10.70 -3.14
N ARG A 108 -6.22 10.12 -2.47
CA ARG A 108 -6.01 10.31 -1.02
C ARG A 108 -5.75 11.77 -0.64
N GLN A 109 -5.00 12.50 -1.45
CA GLN A 109 -4.75 13.93 -1.22
C GLN A 109 -6.01 14.75 -1.43
N GLU A 110 -6.76 14.49 -2.50
CA GLU A 110 -8.03 15.18 -2.80
C GLU A 110 -9.06 14.98 -1.68
N GLU A 111 -9.19 13.76 -1.14
CA GLU A 111 -10.09 13.47 -0.03
C GLU A 111 -9.67 14.15 1.28
N LYS A 112 -8.38 14.14 1.60
CA LYS A 112 -7.85 14.89 2.75
C LYS A 112 -8.18 16.38 2.63
N ASN A 113 -8.02 16.94 1.44
CA ASN A 113 -8.33 18.34 1.16
C ASN A 113 -9.83 18.63 1.28
N LYS A 114 -10.70 17.73 0.81
CA LYS A 114 -12.17 17.85 0.97
C LYS A 114 -12.58 17.83 2.44
N ILE A 115 -12.06 16.87 3.22
CA ILE A 115 -12.33 16.77 4.66
C ILE A 115 -11.85 18.02 5.39
N LEU A 116 -10.66 18.52 5.05
CA LEU A 116 -10.11 19.73 5.65
C LEU A 116 -10.98 20.96 5.35
N LYS A 117 -11.43 21.13 4.10
CA LYS A 117 -12.35 22.22 3.72
C LYS A 117 -13.66 22.17 4.51
N GLN A 118 -14.28 20.99 4.62
CA GLN A 118 -15.50 20.80 5.39
C GLN A 118 -15.32 21.17 6.86
N LYS A 119 -14.21 20.77 7.49
CA LYS A 119 -13.91 21.14 8.89
C LYS A 119 -13.75 22.64 9.07
N ILE A 120 -13.05 23.31 8.14
CA ILE A 120 -12.88 24.76 8.18
C ILE A 120 -14.23 25.48 8.04
N GLU A 121 -15.09 25.03 7.13
CA GLU A 121 -16.43 25.59 6.96
C GLU A 121 -17.32 25.37 8.19
N GLU A 122 -17.27 24.17 8.79
CA GLU A 122 -18.01 23.86 10.01
C GLU A 122 -17.55 24.73 11.20
N GLU A 123 -16.24 24.93 11.36
CA GLU A 123 -15.70 25.83 12.38
C GLU A 123 -16.11 27.29 12.16
N LYS A 124 -16.07 27.78 10.91
CA LYS A 124 -16.54 29.12 10.57
C LYS A 124 -18.03 29.29 10.91
N ARG A 125 -18.86 28.31 10.58
CA ARG A 125 -20.29 28.32 10.88
C ARG A 125 -20.55 28.32 12.39
N LYS A 126 -19.80 27.53 13.16
CA LYS A 126 -19.87 27.53 14.64
C LYS A 126 -19.53 28.90 15.23
N LYS A 127 -18.46 29.55 14.74
CA LYS A 127 -18.06 30.90 15.17
C LYS A 127 -19.12 31.96 14.84
N GLN A 128 -19.71 31.92 13.64
CA GLN A 128 -20.78 32.85 13.26
C GLN A 128 -22.01 32.71 14.15
N ILE A 129 -22.45 31.47 14.43
CA ILE A 129 -23.58 31.22 15.35
C ILE A 129 -23.27 31.72 16.76
N GLU A 130 -22.05 31.54 17.24
CA GLU A 130 -21.63 32.03 18.55
C GLU A 130 -21.61 33.57 18.62
N GLU A 131 -21.13 34.23 17.56
CA GLU A 131 -21.15 35.69 17.45
C GLU A 131 -22.57 36.27 17.35
N GLU A 132 -23.47 35.63 16.59
CA GLU A 132 -24.88 36.02 16.52
C GLU A 132 -25.56 35.89 17.88
N LYS A 133 -25.36 34.78 18.60
CA LYS A 133 -25.87 34.62 19.98
C LYS A 133 -25.36 35.72 20.91
N LYS A 134 -24.08 36.11 20.81
CA LYS A 134 -23.52 37.21 21.60
C LYS A 134 -24.12 38.57 21.26
N ARG A 135 -24.57 38.80 20.02
CA ARG A 135 -25.24 40.05 19.60
C ARG A 135 -26.69 40.13 20.09
N VAL A 136 -27.41 39.02 20.13
CA VAL A 136 -28.82 38.97 20.58
C VAL A 136 -28.95 39.15 22.10
N PHE A 137 -27.91 38.82 22.87
CA PHE A 137 -27.90 38.91 24.34
C PHE A 137 -27.24 40.17 24.92
N LYS A 138 -26.99 41.21 24.11
CA LYS A 138 -26.59 42.53 24.64
C LYS A 138 -27.85 43.31 25.06
N PRO A 139 -28.01 43.69 26.34
CA PRO A 139 -29.09 44.57 26.82
C PRO A 139 -29.08 45.95 26.16
#